data_AF-A0A8C3A9T0-F1
#
_entry.id   AF-A0A8C3A9T0-F1
#
_cell.length_a   1.000
_cell.length_b   1.000
_cell.length_c   1.000
_cell.angle_alpha   90.00
_cell.angle_beta   90.00
_cell.angle_gamma   90.00
#
_symmetry.space_group_name_H-M   'P 1'
#
loop_
_entity.id
_entity.type
_entity.pdbx_description
1 polymer ?
#
loop_
_entity_poly.entity_id
_entity_poly.type
_entity_poly.pdbx_seq_one_letter_code
_entity_poly.pdbx_strand_id
1 'polypeptide(L)'
;MLAGDGMSQVTKNLLDLTQRRNFYAGDLLSSVEILRNVTETFKRASYEPSSDDVQNFFQIISNLLEEENKEKWEDAQKIYPGAVELMQVIEEFIHIVGLGMKDFHNAYLMTGNLVASIQRLPAVSVMTDINFPMKGRKGMVDWARNSEDKVVIPKGLFVSQSAGMRLYKYHSHCTSGQTGHTGTILIYCTRVICFLIYMKSLLLYLNWKMEGSPVFILGTVLYKTLGLMLPSPK
;
A
#
# COMPACT_ATOMS: atom_id res chain seq x y z
N MET A 1 -2.56 -21.89 -17.97
CA MET A 1 -2.31 -21.24 -16.68
C MET A 1 -2.12 -19.77 -16.96
N LEU A 2 -2.98 -18.91 -16.42
CA LEU A 2 -2.78 -17.47 -16.59
C LEU A 2 -1.51 -17.08 -15.85
N ALA A 3 -0.77 -16.09 -16.36
CA ALA A 3 0.44 -15.62 -15.69
C ALA A 3 0.16 -15.19 -14.23
N GLY A 4 -1.04 -14.65 -13.96
CA GLY A 4 -1.51 -14.33 -12.63
C GLY A 4 -1.62 -15.55 -11.71
N ASP A 5 -2.24 -16.66 -12.15
CA ASP A 5 -2.36 -17.87 -11.32
C ASP A 5 -0.98 -18.43 -10.90
N GLY A 6 -0.01 -18.35 -11.81
CA GLY A 6 1.38 -18.71 -11.50
C GLY A 6 1.99 -17.80 -10.44
N MET A 7 1.72 -16.50 -10.49
CA MET A 7 2.21 -15.53 -9.50
C MET A 7 1.49 -15.65 -8.14
N SER A 8 0.23 -16.05 -8.11
CA SER A 8 -0.48 -16.43 -6.88
C SER A 8 0.20 -17.63 -6.21
N GLN A 9 0.62 -18.63 -6.98
CA GLN A 9 1.41 -19.76 -6.46
C GLN A 9 2.79 -19.33 -5.94
N VAL A 10 3.50 -18.45 -6.67
CA VAL A 10 4.78 -17.88 -6.21
C VAL A 10 4.59 -17.15 -4.88
N THR A 11 3.52 -16.36 -4.74
CA THR A 11 3.18 -15.64 -3.51
C THR A 11 2.95 -16.61 -2.36
N LYS A 12 2.19 -17.69 -2.59
CA LYS A 12 1.97 -18.73 -1.59
C LYS A 12 3.27 -19.41 -1.16
N ASN A 13 4.13 -19.78 -2.11
CA ASN A 13 5.42 -20.40 -1.79
C ASN A 13 6.33 -19.44 -1.00
N LEU A 14 6.34 -18.15 -1.36
CA LEU A 14 7.09 -17.14 -0.63
C LEU A 14 6.55 -16.96 0.81
N LEU A 15 5.23 -17.03 0.99
CA LEU A 15 4.63 -17.03 2.33
C LEU A 15 5.16 -18.20 3.17
N ASP A 16 5.16 -19.43 2.65
CA ASP A 16 5.66 -20.60 3.36
C ASP A 16 7.14 -20.49 3.72
N LEU A 17 7.95 -19.84 2.87
CA LEU A 17 9.36 -19.57 3.16
C LEU A 17 9.53 -18.52 4.26
N THR A 18 8.82 -17.38 4.16
CA THR A 18 8.92 -16.29 5.14
C THR A 18 8.38 -16.67 6.52
N GLN A 19 7.45 -17.61 6.61
CA GLN A 19 6.96 -18.15 7.88
C GLN A 19 8.03 -18.90 8.69
N ARG A 20 9.10 -19.38 8.05
CA ARG A 20 10.21 -20.07 8.74
C ARG A 20 11.10 -19.11 9.54
N ARG A 21 10.98 -17.79 9.32
CA ARG A 21 11.67 -16.70 10.05
C ARG A 21 13.20 -16.75 10.07
N ASN A 22 13.83 -17.60 9.26
CA ASN A 22 15.28 -17.70 9.17
C ASN A 22 15.78 -16.95 7.94
N PHE A 23 15.94 -15.63 8.09
CA PHE A 23 16.38 -14.74 7.01
C PHE A 23 17.86 -14.39 7.12
N TYR A 24 18.52 -14.26 5.98
CA TYR A 24 19.70 -13.42 5.79
C TYR A 24 19.30 -12.06 5.21
N ALA A 25 20.20 -11.08 5.26
CA ALA A 25 19.98 -9.75 4.68
C ALA A 25 19.60 -9.82 3.18
N GLY A 26 20.26 -10.70 2.43
CA GLY A 26 19.95 -10.93 1.01
C GLY A 26 18.58 -11.54 0.75
N ASP A 27 18.05 -12.35 1.68
CA ASP A 27 16.71 -12.94 1.54
C ASP A 27 15.61 -11.88 1.66
N LEU A 28 15.83 -10.84 2.47
CA LEU A 28 14.91 -9.71 2.59
C LEU A 28 14.81 -8.95 1.27
N LEU A 29 15.94 -8.59 0.66
CA LEU A 29 15.99 -7.91 -0.65
C LEU A 29 15.38 -8.78 -1.75
N SER A 30 15.73 -10.07 -1.79
CA SER A 30 15.19 -11.02 -2.77
C SER A 30 13.68 -11.18 -2.62
N SER A 31 13.16 -11.18 -1.39
CA SER A 31 11.72 -11.25 -1.13
C SER A 31 10.99 -10.01 -1.65
N VAL A 32 11.56 -8.81 -1.45
CA VAL A 32 11.01 -7.56 -2.01
C VAL A 32 10.99 -7.60 -3.53
N GLU A 33 12.07 -8.06 -4.16
CA GLU A 33 12.15 -8.23 -5.61
C GLU A 33 11.11 -9.22 -6.15
N ILE A 34 10.89 -10.36 -5.47
CA ILE A 34 9.84 -11.31 -5.86
C ILE A 34 8.47 -10.63 -5.79
N LEU A 35 8.17 -9.92 -4.69
CA LEU A 35 6.90 -9.20 -4.54
C LEU A 35 6.72 -8.11 -5.62
N ARG A 36 7.80 -7.42 -6.00
CA ARG A 36 7.81 -6.45 -7.13
C ARG A 36 7.43 -7.14 -8.43
N ASN A 37 8.11 -8.24 -8.77
CA ASN A 37 7.88 -8.97 -10.01
C ASN A 37 6.46 -9.57 -10.08
N VAL A 38 5.93 -10.07 -8.95
CA VAL A 38 4.53 -10.52 -8.80
C VAL A 38 3.58 -9.35 -9.10
N THR A 39 3.79 -8.20 -8.45
CA THR A 39 2.94 -7.02 -8.57
C THR A 39 2.94 -6.47 -10.00
N GLU A 40 4.10 -6.36 -10.63
CA GLU A 40 4.23 -5.94 -12.03
C GLU A 40 3.53 -6.90 -12.99
N THR A 41 3.60 -8.21 -12.71
CA THR A 41 2.94 -9.22 -13.54
C THR A 41 1.42 -9.15 -13.39
N PHE A 42 0.90 -8.98 -12.17
CA PHE A 42 -0.53 -8.75 -11.94
C PHE A 42 -1.03 -7.52 -12.70
N LYS A 43 -0.29 -6.41 -12.60
CA LYS A 43 -0.59 -5.18 -13.35
C LYS A 43 -0.63 -5.41 -14.86
N ARG A 44 0.44 -6.00 -15.42
CA ARG A 44 0.56 -6.24 -16.86
C ARG A 44 -0.50 -7.19 -17.40
N ALA A 45 -0.88 -8.20 -16.62
CA ALA A 45 -1.90 -9.17 -16.97
C ALA A 45 -3.33 -8.67 -16.70
N SER A 46 -3.52 -7.48 -16.13
CA SER A 46 -4.81 -7.02 -15.61
C SER A 46 -5.48 -8.07 -14.71
N TYR A 47 -4.66 -8.78 -13.92
CA TYR A 47 -5.11 -9.82 -13.03
C TYR A 47 -5.68 -9.20 -11.75
N GLU A 48 -6.88 -9.62 -11.36
CA GLU A 48 -7.51 -9.23 -10.11
C GLU A 48 -7.15 -10.25 -9.01
N PRO A 49 -6.31 -9.89 -8.01
CA PRO A 49 -5.92 -10.82 -6.96
C PRO A 49 -7.12 -11.25 -6.12
N SER A 50 -7.16 -12.53 -5.76
CA SER A 50 -8.18 -13.05 -4.85
C SER A 50 -7.99 -12.53 -3.42
N SER A 51 -8.98 -12.69 -2.55
CA SER A 51 -8.83 -12.34 -1.13
C SER A 51 -7.64 -13.06 -0.49
N ASP A 52 -7.40 -14.31 -0.86
CA ASP A 52 -6.32 -15.12 -0.32
C ASP A 52 -4.96 -14.60 -0.81
N ASP A 53 -4.87 -14.20 -2.08
CA ASP A 53 -3.65 -13.57 -2.62
C ASP A 53 -3.31 -12.28 -1.86
N VAL A 54 -4.33 -11.45 -1.59
CA VAL A 54 -4.16 -10.21 -0.83
C VAL A 54 -3.71 -10.51 0.61
N GLN A 55 -4.34 -11.46 1.29
CA GLN A 55 -3.93 -11.85 2.64
C GLN A 55 -2.50 -12.40 2.67
N ASN A 56 -2.16 -13.28 1.73
CA ASN A 56 -0.82 -13.87 1.62
C ASN A 56 0.24 -12.78 1.40
N PHE A 57 -0.02 -11.85 0.48
CA PHE A 57 0.88 -10.74 0.18
C PHE A 57 1.17 -9.88 1.42
N PHE A 58 0.14 -9.43 2.14
CA PHE A 58 0.33 -8.62 3.35
C PHE A 58 0.91 -9.42 4.52
N GLN A 59 0.68 -10.74 4.58
CA GLN A 59 1.30 -11.59 5.58
C GLN A 59 2.81 -11.79 5.33
N ILE A 60 3.23 -11.93 4.07
CA ILE A 60 4.67 -11.94 3.72
C ILE A 60 5.33 -10.66 4.20
N ILE A 61 4.74 -9.51 3.88
CA ILE A 61 5.26 -8.21 4.33
C ILE A 61 5.33 -8.16 5.86
N SER A 62 4.28 -8.62 6.56
CA SER A 62 4.29 -8.68 8.02
C SER A 62 5.45 -9.51 8.56
N ASN A 63 5.79 -10.64 7.91
CA ASN A 63 6.90 -11.50 8.32
C ASN A 63 8.26 -10.82 8.06
N LEU A 64 8.40 -10.13 6.92
CA LEU A 64 9.61 -9.37 6.60
C LEU A 64 9.83 -8.22 7.59
N LEU A 65 8.75 -7.60 8.06
CA LEU A 65 8.76 -6.46 8.98
C LEU A 65 8.85 -6.84 10.48
N GLU A 66 9.10 -8.11 10.80
CA GLU A 66 9.34 -8.54 12.18
C GLU A 66 10.55 -7.81 12.80
N GLU A 67 10.46 -7.48 14.09
CA GLU A 67 11.51 -6.74 14.81
C GLU A 67 12.85 -7.48 14.82
N GLU A 68 12.79 -8.82 14.85
CA GLU A 68 13.94 -9.75 14.75
C GLU A 68 14.75 -9.61 13.44
N ASN A 69 14.18 -8.94 12.42
CA ASN A 69 14.84 -8.69 11.15
C ASN A 69 15.52 -7.32 11.08
N LYS A 70 15.45 -6.49 12.13
CA LYS A 70 15.97 -5.13 12.12
C LYS A 70 17.43 -5.04 11.67
N GLU A 71 18.34 -5.77 12.31
CA GLU A 71 19.76 -5.73 11.98
C GLU A 71 20.04 -6.21 10.54
N LYS A 72 19.25 -7.17 10.05
CA LYS A 72 19.35 -7.71 8.69
C LYS A 72 18.88 -6.68 7.65
N TRP A 73 17.83 -5.90 7.97
CA TRP A 73 17.41 -4.77 7.15
C TRP A 73 18.44 -3.65 7.14
N GLU A 74 19.03 -3.31 8.29
CA GLU A 74 20.11 -2.33 8.36
C GLU A 74 21.30 -2.74 7.49
N ASP A 75 21.64 -4.02 7.48
CA ASP A 75 22.72 -4.54 6.63
C ASP A 75 22.36 -4.54 5.14
N ALA A 76 21.19 -5.07 4.78
CA ALA A 76 20.67 -5.07 3.41
C ALA A 76 20.64 -3.66 2.79
N GLN A 77 20.26 -2.67 3.59
CA GLN A 77 20.10 -1.28 3.14
C GLN A 77 21.41 -0.54 2.89
N LYS A 78 22.55 -1.08 3.31
CA LYS A 78 23.87 -0.54 2.93
C LYS A 78 24.13 -0.73 1.43
N ILE A 79 23.50 -1.73 0.82
CA ILE A 79 23.71 -2.12 -0.58
C ILE A 79 22.56 -1.58 -1.45
N TYR A 80 21.32 -1.71 -0.99
CA TYR A 80 20.14 -1.33 -1.77
C TYR A 80 18.98 -0.86 -0.87
N PRO A 81 18.25 0.22 -1.20
CA PRO A 81 17.19 0.79 -0.35
C PRO A 81 15.90 -0.05 -0.34
N GLY A 82 15.97 -1.30 0.13
CA GLY A 82 14.90 -2.29 0.04
C GLY A 82 13.61 -1.89 0.77
N ALA A 83 13.65 -1.16 1.88
CA ALA A 83 12.42 -0.69 2.53
C ALA A 83 11.67 0.35 1.69
N VAL A 84 12.39 1.21 0.95
CA VAL A 84 11.77 2.18 0.03
C VAL A 84 11.09 1.46 -1.12
N GLU A 85 11.77 0.48 -1.71
CA GLU A 85 11.19 -0.35 -2.76
C GLU A 85 9.97 -1.13 -2.25
N LEU A 86 10.03 -1.72 -1.05
CA LEU A 86 8.90 -2.42 -0.45
C LEU A 86 7.67 -1.50 -0.30
N MET A 87 7.86 -0.24 0.10
CA MET A 87 6.75 0.73 0.17
C MET A 87 6.13 1.00 -1.21
N GLN A 88 6.96 1.11 -2.26
CA GLN A 88 6.49 1.30 -3.64
C GLN A 88 5.72 0.07 -4.15
N VAL A 89 6.21 -1.13 -3.83
CA VAL A 89 5.55 -2.40 -4.15
C VAL A 89 4.19 -2.49 -3.45
N ILE A 90 4.08 -2.06 -2.19
CA ILE A 90 2.81 -1.99 -1.45
C ILE A 90 1.85 -0.99 -2.09
N GLU A 91 2.32 0.20 -2.45
CA GLU A 91 1.51 1.22 -3.14
C GLU A 91 0.90 0.68 -4.44
N GLU A 92 1.73 0.06 -5.28
CA GLU A 92 1.28 -0.50 -6.55
C GLU A 92 0.34 -1.69 -6.34
N PHE A 93 0.60 -2.56 -5.37
CA PHE A 93 -0.28 -3.69 -5.08
C PHE A 93 -1.66 -3.23 -4.56
N ILE A 94 -1.69 -2.23 -3.68
CA ILE A 94 -2.94 -1.59 -3.22
C ILE A 94 -3.74 -1.04 -4.40
N HIS A 95 -3.06 -0.44 -5.38
CA HIS A 95 -3.71 0.08 -6.58
C HIS A 95 -4.39 -1.02 -7.38
N ILE A 96 -3.69 -2.14 -7.63
CA ILE A 96 -4.21 -3.30 -8.36
C ILE A 96 -5.43 -3.88 -7.63
N VAL A 97 -5.35 -4.03 -6.30
CA VAL A 97 -6.49 -4.53 -5.51
C VAL A 97 -7.67 -3.56 -5.58
N GLY A 98 -7.42 -2.26 -5.41
CA GLY A 98 -8.46 -1.23 -5.47
C GLY A 98 -9.19 -1.17 -6.82
N LEU A 99 -8.50 -1.55 -7.91
CA LEU A 99 -9.08 -1.65 -9.25
C LEU A 99 -10.14 -2.76 -9.38
N GLY A 100 -9.93 -3.91 -8.72
CA GLY A 100 -10.88 -5.02 -8.70
C GLY A 100 -12.02 -4.86 -7.68
N MET A 101 -11.93 -3.88 -6.78
CA MET A 101 -12.96 -3.64 -5.77
C MET A 101 -14.23 -3.03 -6.38
N LYS A 102 -15.39 -3.28 -5.78
CA LYS A 102 -16.63 -2.55 -6.11
C LYS A 102 -16.63 -1.16 -5.46
N ASP A 103 -17.39 -0.24 -6.03
CA ASP A 103 -17.53 1.10 -5.47
C ASP A 103 -18.02 1.05 -4.01
N PHE A 104 -17.59 2.03 -3.21
CA PHE A 104 -17.87 2.17 -1.78
C PHE A 104 -17.32 1.04 -0.89
N HIS A 105 -16.59 0.07 -1.46
CA HIS A 105 -15.98 -0.98 -0.65
C HIS A 105 -14.76 -0.47 0.10
N ASN A 106 -14.61 -1.01 1.31
CA ASN A 106 -13.50 -0.71 2.20
C ASN A 106 -12.94 -2.03 2.75
N ALA A 107 -11.83 -2.48 2.19
CA ALA A 107 -11.12 -3.66 2.63
C ALA A 107 -10.16 -3.28 3.76
N TYR A 108 -10.16 -4.07 4.84
CA TYR A 108 -9.22 -3.93 5.96
C TYR A 108 -8.37 -5.18 6.09
N LEU A 109 -7.06 -4.99 6.12
CA LEU A 109 -6.06 -6.03 6.24
C LEU A 109 -5.33 -5.79 7.57
N MET A 110 -5.24 -6.82 8.39
CA MET A 110 -4.71 -6.69 9.75
C MET A 110 -3.75 -7.83 10.01
N THR A 111 -2.50 -7.49 10.33
CA THR A 111 -1.43 -8.46 10.61
C THR A 111 -0.73 -8.12 11.92
N GLY A 112 0.31 -8.90 12.26
CA GLY A 112 1.13 -8.65 13.44
C GLY A 112 1.94 -7.35 13.38
N ASN A 113 2.31 -6.89 12.17
CA ASN A 113 3.25 -5.78 11.98
C ASN A 113 2.75 -4.66 11.07
N LEU A 114 1.61 -4.82 10.39
CA LEU A 114 0.98 -3.74 9.65
C LEU A 114 -0.56 -3.86 9.63
N VAL A 115 -1.23 -2.72 9.50
CA VAL A 115 -2.66 -2.64 9.20
C VAL A 115 -2.82 -1.82 7.94
N ALA A 116 -3.62 -2.28 6.99
CA ALA A 116 -3.94 -1.55 5.78
C ALA A 116 -5.45 -1.40 5.59
N SER A 117 -5.86 -0.29 4.99
CA SER A 117 -7.21 -0.07 4.48
C SER A 117 -7.11 0.31 3.01
N ILE A 118 -7.93 -0.33 2.17
CA ILE A 118 -8.05 -0.04 0.74
C ILE A 118 -9.50 0.32 0.49
N GLN A 119 -9.73 1.52 -0.05
CA GLN A 119 -11.06 2.08 -0.26
C GLN A 119 -11.23 2.49 -1.72
N ARG A 120 -12.32 2.04 -2.35
CA ARG A 120 -12.73 2.52 -3.66
C ARG A 120 -13.85 3.54 -3.50
N LEU A 121 -13.53 4.79 -3.81
CA LEU A 121 -14.35 5.95 -3.50
C LEU A 121 -14.75 6.66 -4.81
N PRO A 122 -16.02 6.57 -5.22
CA PRO A 122 -16.53 7.42 -6.30
C PRO A 122 -16.34 8.91 -5.96
N ALA A 123 -16.07 9.73 -6.98
CA ALA A 123 -15.96 11.17 -6.81
C ALA A 123 -17.27 11.71 -6.22
N VAL A 124 -17.14 12.78 -5.41
CA VAL A 124 -18.25 13.46 -4.71
C VAL A 124 -19.02 12.64 -3.68
N SER A 125 -18.69 11.37 -3.45
CA SER A 125 -19.37 10.58 -2.41
C SER A 125 -18.75 10.69 -1.02
N VAL A 126 -17.56 11.28 -0.91
CA VAL A 126 -16.87 11.45 0.37
C VAL A 126 -17.41 12.69 1.07
N MET A 127 -18.33 12.50 2.02
CA MET A 127 -19.01 13.59 2.72
C MET A 127 -18.31 14.05 4.01
N THR A 128 -17.42 13.20 4.56
CA THR A 128 -16.70 13.42 5.83
C THR A 128 -15.24 13.06 5.67
N ASP A 129 -14.39 13.64 6.51
CA ASP A 129 -12.97 13.28 6.57
C ASP A 129 -12.81 11.80 6.93
N ILE A 130 -11.82 11.15 6.32
CA ILE A 130 -11.53 9.74 6.54
C ILE A 130 -10.49 9.63 7.64
N ASN A 131 -10.80 8.86 8.69
CA ASN A 131 -9.92 8.64 9.83
C ASN A 131 -9.32 7.23 9.75
N PHE A 132 -8.01 7.12 9.90
CA PHE A 132 -7.32 5.83 9.90
C PHE A 132 -6.20 5.79 10.97
N PRO A 133 -6.03 4.66 11.70
CA PRO A 133 -6.90 3.47 11.71
C PRO A 133 -8.23 3.73 12.46
N MET A 134 -9.28 3.00 12.09
CA MET A 134 -10.57 3.05 12.81
C MET A 134 -10.48 2.27 14.14
N LYS A 135 -10.19 2.96 15.25
CA LYS A 135 -9.98 2.34 16.59
C LYS A 135 -11.15 1.45 17.07
N GLY A 136 -12.39 1.79 16.71
CA GLY A 136 -13.59 1.05 17.11
C GLY A 136 -13.98 -0.14 16.22
N ARG A 137 -13.18 -0.49 15.19
CA ARG A 137 -13.50 -1.64 14.32
C ARG A 137 -13.35 -2.95 15.09
N LYS A 138 -14.39 -3.79 15.08
CA LYS A 138 -14.33 -5.17 15.58
C LYS A 138 -13.25 -5.95 14.83
N GLY A 139 -12.38 -6.63 15.57
CA GLY A 139 -11.25 -7.39 15.00
C GLY A 139 -9.96 -6.58 14.80
N MET A 140 -9.96 -5.27 15.13
CA MET A 140 -8.72 -4.48 15.12
C MET A 140 -7.70 -5.06 16.09
N VAL A 141 -6.50 -5.36 15.58
CA VAL A 141 -5.36 -5.87 16.35
C VAL A 141 -4.95 -4.89 17.45
N ASP A 142 -4.59 -5.42 18.62
CA ASP A 142 -4.43 -4.62 19.85
C ASP A 142 -3.35 -3.55 19.73
N TRP A 143 -2.23 -3.86 19.06
CA TRP A 143 -1.15 -2.90 18.86
C TRP A 143 -1.60 -1.68 18.02
N ALA A 144 -2.44 -1.90 17.01
CA ALA A 144 -2.97 -0.81 16.18
C ALA A 144 -4.10 -0.04 16.88
N ARG A 145 -4.91 -0.74 17.68
CA ARG A 145 -5.98 -0.13 18.49
C ARG A 145 -5.41 0.83 19.54
N ASN A 146 -4.32 0.43 20.19
CA ASN A 146 -3.65 1.18 21.24
C ASN A 146 -2.67 2.23 20.69
N SER A 147 -2.41 2.24 19.38
CA SER A 147 -1.54 3.25 18.77
C SER A 147 -2.13 4.66 18.90
N GLU A 148 -1.26 5.63 19.15
CA GLU A 148 -1.58 7.06 19.08
C GLU A 148 -1.53 7.59 17.65
N ASP A 149 -0.82 6.88 16.76
CA ASP A 149 -0.67 7.26 15.37
C ASP A 149 -2.01 7.18 14.63
N LYS A 150 -2.40 8.30 14.02
CA LYS A 150 -3.60 8.41 13.18
C LYS A 150 -3.38 9.41 12.06
N VAL A 151 -4.04 9.19 10.95
CA VAL A 151 -4.14 10.14 9.84
C VAL A 151 -5.60 10.52 9.65
N VAL A 152 -5.83 11.81 9.44
CA VAL A 152 -7.12 12.38 9.03
C VAL A 152 -6.95 12.86 7.60
N ILE A 153 -7.71 12.28 6.68
CA ILE A 153 -7.64 12.55 5.26
C ILE A 153 -8.82 13.45 4.91
N PRO A 154 -8.59 14.74 4.58
CA PRO A 154 -9.67 15.69 4.35
C PRO A 154 -10.54 15.28 3.18
N LYS A 155 -11.87 15.39 3.33
CA LYS A 155 -12.83 15.11 2.25
C LYS A 155 -12.62 15.95 1.00
N GLY A 156 -12.04 17.15 1.16
CA GLY A 156 -11.71 18.06 0.07
C GLY A 156 -10.68 17.51 -0.94
N LEU A 157 -10.01 16.39 -0.63
CA LEU A 157 -9.12 15.71 -1.56
C LEU A 157 -9.87 14.89 -2.64
N PHE A 158 -11.16 14.57 -2.42
CA PHE A 158 -11.96 13.67 -3.29
C PHE A 158 -12.91 14.42 -4.23
N VAL A 159 -12.49 15.59 -4.71
CA VAL A 159 -13.27 16.42 -5.65
C VAL A 159 -12.78 16.20 -7.08
N SER A 160 -13.72 16.10 -8.03
CA SER A 160 -13.42 16.02 -9.46
C SER A 160 -12.90 17.37 -9.95
N GLN A 161 -11.58 17.58 -9.99
CA GLN A 161 -11.03 18.80 -10.59
C GLN A 161 -10.91 18.64 -12.11
N SER A 162 -11.83 19.29 -12.83
CA SER A 162 -11.57 19.86 -14.15
C SER A 162 -10.65 21.07 -13.98
N ALA A 163 -9.46 21.01 -14.60
CA ALA A 163 -8.39 22.02 -14.61
C ALA A 163 -7.59 22.24 -13.30
N GLY A 164 -6.28 21.99 -13.39
CA GLY A 164 -5.28 22.49 -12.45
C GLY A 164 -4.96 21.58 -11.28
N MET A 165 -4.13 20.55 -11.53
CA MET A 165 -3.50 19.71 -10.51
C MET A 165 -2.69 20.58 -9.53
N ARG A 166 -3.31 21.03 -8.44
CA ARG A 166 -2.58 21.49 -7.25
C ARG A 166 -2.18 20.25 -6.46
N LEU A 167 -0.89 19.93 -6.52
CA LEU A 167 -0.24 18.98 -5.60
C LEU A 167 -0.58 19.39 -4.16
N TYR A 168 -1.49 18.68 -3.52
CA TYR A 168 -1.65 18.79 -2.07
C TYR A 168 -0.51 18.00 -1.42
N LYS A 169 0.62 18.66 -1.20
CA LYS A 169 1.66 18.20 -0.29
C LYS A 169 1.16 18.50 1.12
N TYR A 170 0.49 17.55 1.77
CA TYR A 170 0.11 17.75 3.17
C TYR A 170 1.38 17.70 4.03
N HIS A 171 1.78 18.84 4.58
CA HIS A 171 2.87 18.96 5.53
C HIS A 171 2.44 18.36 6.88
N SER A 172 2.64 17.06 7.07
CA SER A 172 3.19 16.61 8.36
C SER A 172 4.70 16.65 8.23
N HIS A 173 5.37 17.27 9.21
CA HIS A 173 6.82 17.45 9.26
C HIS A 173 7.55 16.14 8.92
N CYS A 174 8.30 16.13 7.81
CA CYS A 174 9.55 15.40 7.51
C CYS A 174 9.78 15.36 5.99
N THR A 175 11.04 15.49 5.59
CA THR A 175 11.55 16.13 4.36
C THR A 175 11.69 15.23 3.11
N SER A 176 11.54 15.88 1.93
CA SER A 176 11.97 15.55 0.53
C SER A 176 11.94 14.09 0.02
N GLY A 177 11.38 13.67 -1.13
CA GLY A 177 11.07 14.24 -2.46
C GLY A 177 11.11 13.03 -3.45
N GLN A 178 10.17 12.78 -4.35
CA GLN A 178 10.10 13.31 -5.72
C GLN A 178 8.71 13.11 -6.34
N THR A 179 8.44 13.89 -7.38
CA THR A 179 7.24 13.94 -8.22
C THR A 179 7.12 12.76 -9.19
N GLY A 180 5.96 12.09 -9.19
CA GLY A 180 5.50 11.19 -10.24
C GLY A 180 4.17 11.67 -10.82
N HIS A 181 4.07 11.72 -12.15
CA HIS A 181 2.90 12.17 -12.89
C HIS A 181 1.71 11.20 -12.78
N THR A 182 0.94 11.26 -11.69
CA THR A 182 -0.50 10.92 -11.61
C THR A 182 -0.96 11.00 -10.15
N GLY A 183 -1.39 12.17 -9.68
CA GLY A 183 -2.28 12.30 -8.50
C GLY A 183 -1.91 11.61 -7.17
N THR A 184 -0.65 11.28 -6.88
CA THR A 184 -0.28 10.64 -5.59
C THR A 184 -0.03 11.67 -4.48
N ILE A 185 -0.71 11.55 -3.35
CA ILE A 185 -0.36 12.23 -2.09
C ILE A 185 0.25 11.18 -1.16
N LEU A 186 1.56 11.30 -0.88
CA LEU A 186 2.21 10.61 0.24
C LEU A 186 2.21 11.52 1.47
N ILE A 187 1.56 11.07 2.54
CA ILE A 187 1.64 11.70 3.87
C ILE A 187 2.48 10.77 4.75
N TYR A 188 3.68 11.22 5.14
CA TYR A 188 4.52 10.53 6.10
C TYR A 188 4.27 11.11 7.49
N CYS A 189 3.66 10.33 8.36
CA CYS A 189 3.62 10.63 9.80
C CYS A 189 4.18 9.43 10.53
N THR A 190 5.52 9.42 10.75
CA THR A 190 6.36 8.49 11.56
C THR A 190 6.19 6.98 11.34
N ARG A 191 4.97 6.45 11.31
CA ARG A 191 4.60 5.03 11.11
C ARG A 191 3.37 4.83 10.22
N VAL A 192 2.58 5.89 9.98
CA VAL A 192 1.39 5.87 9.12
C VAL A 192 1.76 6.46 7.75
N ILE A 193 1.40 5.73 6.70
CA ILE A 193 1.56 6.13 5.31
C ILE A 193 0.21 6.08 4.62
N CYS A 194 -0.12 7.16 3.90
CA CYS A 194 -1.30 7.25 3.05
C CYS A 194 -0.89 7.31 1.59
N PHE A 195 -1.55 6.52 0.75
CA PHE A 195 -1.44 6.47 -0.70
C PHE A 195 -2.81 6.81 -1.31
N LEU A 196 -2.96 8.03 -1.83
CA LEU A 196 -4.14 8.39 -2.61
C LEU A 196 -3.82 8.24 -4.09
N ILE A 197 -4.60 7.44 -4.83
CA ILE A 197 -4.40 7.27 -6.26
C ILE A 197 -5.69 7.60 -7.01
N TYR A 198 -5.58 8.51 -7.98
CA TYR A 198 -6.70 8.97 -8.77
C TYR A 198 -6.69 8.37 -10.18
N MET A 199 -7.78 7.71 -10.56
CA MET A 199 -7.90 6.93 -11.80
C MET A 199 -8.29 7.75 -13.02
N LYS A 200 -7.69 8.93 -13.22
CA LYS A 200 -7.92 9.71 -14.46
C LYS A 200 -7.19 9.13 -15.67
N SER A 201 -5.99 8.59 -15.47
CA SER A 201 -5.12 8.19 -16.60
C SER A 201 -5.63 6.98 -17.37
N LEU A 202 -6.37 6.06 -16.73
CA LEU A 202 -6.96 4.92 -17.43
C LEU A 202 -8.18 5.34 -18.29
N LEU A 203 -8.88 6.41 -17.89
CA LEU A 203 -10.01 6.99 -18.63
C LEU A 203 -9.59 7.59 -19.99
N LEU A 204 -8.34 8.07 -20.10
CA LEU A 204 -7.77 8.51 -21.39
C LEU A 204 -7.34 7.34 -22.29
N TYR A 205 -7.01 6.18 -21.70
CA TYR A 205 -6.59 4.97 -22.42
C TYR A 205 -7.78 4.07 -22.84
N LEU A 206 -8.88 4.08 -22.08
CA LEU A 206 -10.12 3.34 -22.32
C LEU A 206 -11.24 4.23 -22.88
N ASN A 207 -10.90 5.12 -23.81
CA ASN A 207 -11.79 6.15 -24.37
C ASN A 207 -12.95 5.61 -25.27
N TRP A 208 -13.45 4.39 -25.03
CA TRP A 208 -14.57 3.82 -25.79
C TRP A 208 -15.74 3.29 -24.94
N LYS A 209 -15.58 3.16 -23.62
CA LYS A 209 -16.69 2.79 -22.73
C LYS A 209 -16.46 3.48 -21.39
N MET A 210 -17.30 4.46 -21.04
CA MET A 210 -17.92 4.65 -19.73
C MET A 210 -18.34 6.12 -19.57
N GLU A 211 -19.66 6.35 -19.53
CA GLU A 211 -20.33 7.55 -19.02
C GLU A 211 -20.23 7.64 -17.47
N GLY A 212 -19.06 7.32 -16.90
CA GLY A 212 -18.88 7.13 -15.45
C GLY A 212 -18.26 8.33 -14.73
N SER A 213 -18.66 8.56 -13.47
CA SER A 213 -18.03 9.53 -12.57
C SER A 213 -16.60 9.10 -12.21
N PRO A 214 -15.68 10.03 -11.92
CA PRO A 214 -14.31 9.68 -11.53
C PRO A 214 -14.27 8.80 -10.27
N VAL A 215 -13.26 7.95 -10.14
CA VAL A 215 -13.08 7.08 -8.95
C VAL A 215 -11.68 7.29 -8.36
N PHE A 216 -11.60 7.30 -7.03
CA PHE A 216 -10.38 7.36 -6.24
C PHE A 216 -10.15 6.01 -5.56
N ILE A 217 -8.90 5.55 -5.56
CA ILE A 217 -8.43 4.44 -4.76
C ILE A 217 -7.60 5.03 -3.63
N LEU A 218 -8.04 4.81 -2.39
CA LEU A 218 -7.32 5.25 -1.21
C LEU A 218 -6.77 4.04 -0.47
N GLY A 219 -5.44 3.93 -0.43
CA GLY A 219 -4.71 3.01 0.44
C GLY A 219 -4.16 3.74 1.66
N THR A 220 -4.36 3.21 2.85
CA THR A 220 -3.71 3.73 4.07
C THR A 220 -3.11 2.58 4.83
N VAL A 221 -1.83 2.68 5.18
CA VAL A 221 -1.07 1.64 5.87
C VAL A 221 -0.47 2.21 7.15
N LEU A 222 -0.74 1.56 8.28
CA LEU A 222 -0.08 1.80 9.56
C LEU A 222 0.90 0.66 9.78
N TYR A 223 2.17 0.98 9.93
CA TYR A 223 3.20 0.01 10.24
C TYR A 223 3.55 0.05 11.72
N LYS A 224 3.74 -1.12 12.32
CA LYS A 224 4.21 -1.22 13.70
C LYS A 224 5.67 -0.82 13.84
N THR A 225 6.50 -1.27 12.89
CA THR A 225 7.97 -1.29 13.00
C THR A 225 8.69 -0.53 11.89
N LEU A 226 8.01 0.08 10.91
CA LEU A 226 8.67 0.69 9.73
C LEU A 226 9.67 1.81 10.09
N GLY A 227 9.46 2.52 11.20
CA GLY A 227 10.44 3.50 11.71
C GLY A 227 11.79 2.91 12.11
N LEU A 228 11.89 1.57 12.26
CA LEU A 228 13.15 0.85 12.47
C LEU A 228 13.86 0.49 11.15
N MET A 229 13.14 0.54 10.03
CA MET A 229 13.63 0.06 8.73
C MET A 229 13.88 1.19 7.75
N LEU A 230 13.23 2.35 7.88
CA LEU A 230 13.59 3.51 7.08
C LEU A 230 14.93 4.08 7.55
N PRO A 231 15.87 4.40 6.64
CA PRO A 231 17.07 5.11 7.03
C PRO A 231 16.67 6.40 7.76
N SER A 232 17.38 6.73 8.85
CA SER A 232 17.15 8.00 9.55
C SER A 232 17.24 9.13 8.53
N PRO A 233 16.32 10.12 8.56
CA PRO A 233 16.41 11.27 7.68
C PRO A 233 17.79 11.93 7.89
N LYS A 234 18.58 11.99 6.81
CA LYS A 234 19.85 12.70 6.79
C LYS A 234 19.62 14.20 6.67
#